data_AF-A0A365QS99-F1
#
_entry.id   AF-A0A365QS99-F1
#
_cell.length_a   1.000
_cell.length_b   1.000
_cell.length_c   1.000
_cell.angle_alpha   90.00
_cell.angle_beta   90.00
_cell.angle_gamma   90.00
#
_symmetry.space_group_name_H-M   'P 1'
#
loop_
_entity.id
_entity.type
_entity.pdbx_description
1 polymer ?
#
loop_
_entity_poly.entity_id
_entity_poly.type
_entity_poly.pdbx_seq_one_letter_code
_entity_poly.pdbx_strand_id
1 'polypeptide(L)'
;MDIAALRDILRPIIGDLKDRCTHDTLPAFCVDLGMPVVDAGGSKRDQLHASFDAQRDADLPETAYRVIERGYVSATTRNRIQDLLWMDDRCPAIPLRFRRELARSLQPLPRYGDARRFNDLLQRLWIIESDPWASLLERQDDSLAAEIDRHVFRNPDDWTVDYLFEQLGAYDASDPRFVRFIEGMATGEVRPDIADQQEFVECANQVLSQCGAQLRETGIKGGYPEYSLVSLYGPSGNRPKNIIFASACKPDLRFRDAINNDIEIVTNADQVLVYDRPIGNDGLSWQALQAWWSELQEIENDDAAKSSLYRRLRSVLPENSPPQRLLFISFFKAFGKAVPRLPALLPEVWLHWDPQTVRERGADALLRFRMDFLLLFPHGIRVVIEVDGLHHYGDPDTRRADAHRYAQMAAADRDLKLAGYEVYRFGTAELLGNSAQANAVSFFHKLFRRYNLTW
;
A
#
# COMPACT_ATOMS: atom_id res chain seq x y z
N MET A 1 -15.51 -11.57 -9.89
CA MET A 1 -14.57 -12.48 -10.52
C MET A 1 -15.48 -13.52 -11.10
N ASP A 2 -15.35 -13.84 -12.38
CA ASP A 2 -16.23 -14.83 -12.99
C ASP A 2 -15.84 -16.24 -12.51
N ILE A 3 -16.40 -16.63 -11.37
CA ILE A 3 -16.15 -17.93 -10.73
C ILE A 3 -16.56 -19.08 -11.66
N ALA A 4 -17.63 -18.91 -12.43
CA ALA A 4 -18.10 -19.93 -13.35
C ALA A 4 -17.08 -20.14 -14.48
N ALA A 5 -16.61 -19.05 -15.11
CA ALA A 5 -15.58 -19.14 -16.13
C ALA A 5 -14.24 -19.68 -15.59
N LEU A 6 -13.87 -19.32 -14.34
CA LEU A 6 -12.68 -19.86 -13.68
C LEU A 6 -12.81 -21.37 -13.40
N ARG A 7 -14.00 -21.81 -12.99
CA ARG A 7 -14.29 -23.23 -12.77
C ARG A 7 -14.23 -24.01 -14.09
N ASP A 8 -14.82 -23.46 -15.15
CA ASP A 8 -14.86 -24.08 -16.47
C ASP A 8 -13.47 -24.24 -17.10
N ILE A 9 -12.57 -23.27 -16.90
CA ILE A 9 -11.19 -23.38 -17.40
C ILE A 9 -10.36 -24.37 -16.57
N LEU A 10 -10.52 -24.40 -15.24
CA LEU A 10 -9.71 -25.23 -14.35
C LEU A 10 -10.12 -26.70 -14.36
N ARG A 11 -11.42 -27.00 -14.43
CA ARG A 11 -11.92 -28.39 -14.33
C ARG A 11 -11.25 -29.37 -15.29
N PRO A 12 -11.15 -29.10 -16.61
CA PRO A 12 -10.47 -30.02 -17.53
C PRO A 12 -8.97 -30.13 -17.23
N ILE A 13 -8.31 -29.03 -16.85
CA ILE A 13 -6.89 -29.00 -16.49
C ILE A 13 -6.64 -29.94 -15.32
N ILE A 14 -7.43 -29.82 -14.25
CA ILE A 14 -7.36 -30.68 -13.07
C ILE A 14 -7.53 -32.16 -13.46
N GLY A 15 -8.53 -32.47 -14.30
CA GLY A 15 -8.74 -33.83 -14.79
C GLY A 15 -7.58 -34.41 -15.62
N ASP A 16 -6.80 -33.56 -16.27
CA ASP A 16 -5.62 -33.95 -17.06
C ASP A 16 -4.36 -34.15 -16.19
N LEU A 17 -4.37 -33.69 -14.94
CA LEU A 17 -3.30 -33.98 -13.98
C LEU A 17 -3.32 -35.42 -13.44
N LYS A 18 -4.29 -36.25 -13.87
CA LYS A 18 -4.41 -37.66 -13.44
C LYS A 18 -3.10 -38.44 -13.58
N ASP A 19 -2.28 -38.13 -14.58
CA ASP A 19 -1.04 -38.86 -14.86
C ASP A 19 0.14 -38.41 -13.99
N ARG A 20 -0.05 -37.37 -13.17
CA ARG A 20 0.94 -36.86 -12.21
C ARG A 20 0.84 -37.47 -10.81
N CYS A 21 -0.16 -38.32 -10.56
CA CYS A 21 -0.37 -38.99 -9.28
C CYS A 21 -0.74 -40.48 -9.45
N THR A 22 -0.66 -41.25 -8.37
CA THR A 22 -1.22 -42.61 -8.26
C THR A 22 -2.45 -42.58 -7.35
N HIS A 23 -3.23 -43.65 -7.28
CA HIS A 23 -4.36 -43.72 -6.34
C HIS A 23 -3.91 -43.49 -4.89
N ASP A 24 -2.75 -44.02 -4.51
CA ASP A 24 -2.21 -43.88 -3.15
C ASP A 24 -1.76 -42.44 -2.84
N THR A 25 -1.27 -41.69 -3.83
CA THR A 25 -0.80 -40.31 -3.65
C THR A 25 -1.84 -39.25 -3.95
N LEU A 26 -2.99 -39.63 -4.49
CA LEU A 26 -4.05 -38.72 -4.91
C LEU A 26 -4.60 -37.84 -3.76
N PRO A 27 -4.83 -38.34 -2.53
CA PRO A 27 -5.26 -37.48 -1.43
C PRO A 27 -4.26 -36.35 -1.13
N ALA A 28 -2.97 -36.68 -1.06
CA ALA A 28 -1.92 -35.69 -0.81
C ALA A 28 -1.81 -34.69 -1.97
N PHE A 29 -1.99 -35.15 -3.21
CA PHE A 29 -1.99 -34.31 -4.40
C PHE A 29 -3.18 -33.32 -4.42
N CYS A 30 -4.37 -33.75 -3.99
CA CYS A 30 -5.53 -32.85 -3.86
C CYS A 30 -5.27 -31.75 -2.83
N VAL A 31 -4.73 -32.12 -1.65
CA VAL A 31 -4.35 -31.15 -0.61
C VAL A 31 -3.29 -30.17 -1.10
N ASP A 32 -2.30 -30.65 -1.85
CA ASP A 32 -1.24 -29.80 -2.42
C ASP A 32 -1.81 -28.74 -3.37
N LEU A 33 -2.86 -29.08 -4.11
CA LEU A 33 -3.62 -28.17 -4.99
C LEU A 33 -4.69 -27.34 -4.24
N GLY A 34 -4.77 -27.44 -2.91
CA GLY A 34 -5.77 -26.72 -2.11
C GLY A 34 -7.19 -27.28 -2.24
N MET A 35 -7.35 -28.49 -2.77
CA MET A 35 -8.65 -29.14 -2.98
C MET A 35 -8.98 -30.11 -1.83
N PRO A 36 -10.27 -30.30 -1.48
CA PRO A 36 -10.68 -31.22 -0.43
C PRO A 36 -10.47 -32.68 -0.85
N VAL A 37 -10.10 -33.55 0.09
CA VAL A 37 -10.01 -34.99 -0.18
C VAL A 37 -11.42 -35.60 -0.15
N VAL A 38 -11.84 -36.20 -1.27
CA VAL A 38 -13.14 -36.87 -1.42
C VAL A 38 -12.89 -38.32 -1.84
N ASP A 39 -13.50 -39.27 -1.14
CA ASP A 39 -13.52 -40.68 -1.54
C ASP A 39 -14.74 -40.96 -2.42
N ALA A 40 -14.62 -40.64 -3.71
CA ALA A 40 -15.69 -40.81 -4.69
C ALA A 40 -15.62 -42.17 -5.44
N GLY A 41 -14.57 -42.97 -5.21
CA GLY A 41 -14.27 -44.14 -6.05
C GLY A 41 -13.97 -43.78 -7.51
N GLY A 42 -13.82 -44.78 -8.39
CA GLY A 42 -13.61 -44.56 -9.83
C GLY A 42 -12.16 -44.22 -10.22
N SER A 43 -11.98 -43.68 -11.43
CA SER A 43 -10.64 -43.39 -11.96
C SER A 43 -9.98 -42.20 -11.24
N LYS A 44 -8.65 -42.06 -11.34
CA LYS A 44 -7.93 -40.88 -10.81
C LYS A 44 -8.53 -39.56 -11.30
N ARG A 45 -8.95 -39.50 -12.57
CA ARG A 45 -9.58 -38.31 -13.16
C ARG A 45 -10.93 -38.02 -12.51
N ASP A 46 -11.75 -39.04 -12.26
CA ASP A 46 -13.05 -38.88 -11.62
C ASP A 46 -12.89 -38.39 -10.18
N GLN A 47 -11.90 -38.91 -9.45
CA GLN A 47 -11.58 -38.47 -8.09
C GLN A 47 -11.07 -37.02 -8.04
N LEU A 48 -10.23 -36.62 -9.01
CA LEU A 48 -9.78 -35.22 -9.14
C LEU A 48 -10.94 -34.27 -9.45
N HIS A 49 -11.84 -34.65 -10.36
CA HIS A 49 -13.06 -33.87 -10.62
C HIS A 49 -13.95 -33.80 -9.39
N ALA A 50 -14.18 -34.91 -8.68
CA ALA A 50 -15.01 -34.92 -7.48
C ALA A 50 -14.43 -34.04 -6.37
N SER A 51 -13.10 -34.06 -6.19
CA SER A 51 -12.39 -33.16 -5.28
C SER A 51 -12.56 -31.68 -5.66
N PHE A 52 -12.34 -31.35 -6.93
CA PHE A 52 -12.48 -29.98 -7.45
C PHE A 52 -13.93 -29.47 -7.40
N ASP A 53 -14.90 -30.31 -7.75
CA ASP A 53 -16.32 -29.98 -7.77
C ASP A 53 -16.87 -29.81 -6.34
N ALA A 54 -16.28 -30.47 -5.33
CA ALA A 54 -16.63 -30.34 -3.92
C ALA A 54 -16.07 -29.07 -3.26
N GLN A 55 -15.17 -28.35 -3.93
CA GLN A 55 -14.53 -27.15 -3.39
C GLN A 55 -15.45 -25.93 -3.42
N ARG A 56 -15.40 -25.12 -2.36
CA ARG A 56 -16.17 -23.88 -2.27
C ARG A 56 -15.63 -22.85 -3.26
N ASP A 57 -16.52 -22.01 -3.78
CA ASP A 57 -16.16 -20.93 -4.71
C ASP A 57 -15.09 -19.97 -4.15
N ALA A 58 -15.08 -19.73 -2.84
CA ALA A 58 -14.08 -18.90 -2.17
C ALA A 58 -12.65 -19.49 -2.21
N ASP A 59 -12.53 -20.80 -2.38
CA ASP A 59 -11.23 -21.49 -2.37
C ASP A 59 -10.66 -21.67 -3.80
N LEU A 60 -11.47 -21.49 -4.85
CA LEU A 60 -11.06 -21.68 -6.27
C LEU A 60 -9.83 -20.87 -6.69
N PRO A 61 -9.69 -19.59 -6.28
CA PRO A 61 -8.51 -18.79 -6.62
C PRO A 61 -7.20 -19.39 -6.14
N GLU A 62 -7.19 -19.95 -4.93
CA GLU A 62 -6.00 -20.58 -4.34
C GLU A 62 -5.55 -21.79 -5.16
N THR A 63 -6.49 -22.63 -5.58
CA THR A 63 -6.19 -23.75 -6.48
C THR A 63 -5.65 -23.27 -7.83
N ALA A 64 -6.23 -22.20 -8.38
CA ALA A 64 -5.77 -21.61 -9.63
C ALA A 64 -4.30 -21.14 -9.54
N TYR A 65 -3.95 -20.43 -8.46
CA TYR A 65 -2.57 -19.98 -8.21
C TYR A 65 -1.61 -21.17 -8.09
N ARG A 66 -1.97 -22.21 -7.33
CA ARG A 66 -1.14 -23.41 -7.16
C ARG A 66 -0.89 -24.14 -8.47
N VAL A 67 -1.90 -24.28 -9.32
CA VAL A 67 -1.77 -24.89 -10.65
C VAL A 67 -0.80 -24.09 -11.53
N ILE A 68 -0.83 -22.75 -11.45
CA ILE A 68 0.11 -21.87 -12.17
C ILE A 68 1.53 -22.01 -11.61
N GLU A 69 1.71 -21.89 -10.30
CA GLU A 69 3.04 -21.93 -9.65
C GLU A 69 3.75 -23.26 -9.87
N ARG A 70 3.00 -24.37 -9.93
CA ARG A 70 3.53 -25.70 -10.22
C ARG A 70 3.88 -25.93 -11.70
N GLY A 71 3.57 -24.97 -12.58
CA GLY A 71 3.81 -25.09 -14.02
C GLY A 71 2.95 -26.16 -14.69
N TYR A 72 1.73 -26.38 -14.19
CA TYR A 72 0.81 -27.38 -14.71
C TYR A 72 -0.02 -26.90 -15.91
N VAL A 73 0.16 -25.65 -16.33
CA VAL A 73 -0.57 -25.00 -17.42
C VAL A 73 0.40 -24.37 -18.42
N SER A 74 -0.01 -24.30 -19.69
CA SER A 74 0.70 -23.53 -20.74
C SER A 74 0.64 -22.03 -20.47
N ALA A 75 1.56 -21.23 -21.04
CA ALA A 75 1.52 -19.77 -20.84
C ALA A 75 0.20 -19.13 -21.31
N THR A 76 -0.39 -19.63 -22.40
CA THR A 76 -1.72 -19.18 -22.87
C THR A 76 -2.80 -19.43 -21.82
N THR A 77 -2.82 -20.63 -21.23
CA THR A 77 -3.81 -21.00 -20.23
C THR A 77 -3.58 -20.25 -18.92
N ARG A 78 -2.31 -20.10 -18.51
CA ARG A 78 -1.91 -19.26 -17.36
C ARG A 78 -2.45 -17.84 -17.52
N ASN A 79 -2.23 -17.20 -18.67
CA ASN A 79 -2.68 -15.81 -18.87
C ASN A 79 -4.20 -15.72 -18.79
N ARG A 80 -4.95 -16.66 -19.38
CA ARG A 80 -6.41 -16.70 -19.27
C ARG A 80 -6.89 -16.86 -17.82
N ILE A 81 -6.26 -17.75 -17.04
CA ILE A 81 -6.58 -17.92 -15.62
C ILE A 81 -6.26 -16.65 -14.85
N GLN A 82 -5.08 -16.07 -15.05
CA GLN A 82 -4.66 -14.81 -14.44
C GLN A 82 -5.65 -13.67 -14.73
N ASP A 83 -6.08 -13.49 -15.99
CA ASP A 83 -7.03 -12.44 -16.35
C ASP A 83 -8.40 -12.63 -15.70
N LEU A 84 -8.85 -13.89 -15.52
CA LEU A 84 -10.07 -14.20 -14.75
C LEU A 84 -9.90 -13.89 -13.26
N LEU A 85 -8.76 -14.27 -12.67
CA LEU A 85 -8.43 -14.00 -11.27
C LEU A 85 -8.38 -12.50 -10.98
N TRP A 86 -7.85 -11.72 -11.93
CA TRP A 86 -7.63 -10.29 -11.77
C TRP A 86 -8.78 -9.43 -12.27
N MET A 87 -9.84 -10.01 -12.85
CA MET A 87 -10.94 -9.30 -13.49
C MET A 87 -11.64 -8.30 -12.56
N ASP A 88 -11.73 -8.64 -11.27
CA ASP A 88 -12.38 -7.83 -10.24
C ASP A 88 -11.42 -7.00 -9.40
N ASP A 89 -10.11 -7.10 -9.67
CA ASP A 89 -9.15 -6.25 -9.00
C ASP A 89 -9.50 -4.80 -9.34
N ARG A 90 -9.78 -4.02 -8.30
CA ARG A 90 -10.04 -2.59 -8.44
C ARG A 90 -8.72 -1.86 -8.73
N CYS A 91 -8.23 -1.99 -9.96
CA CYS A 91 -7.04 -1.30 -10.43
C CYS A 91 -7.41 -0.03 -11.22
N PRO A 92 -6.54 0.98 -11.25
CA PRO A 92 -6.75 2.16 -12.09
C PRO A 92 -6.79 1.79 -13.57
N ALA A 93 -7.80 2.30 -14.28
CA ALA A 93 -7.82 2.19 -15.74
C ALA A 93 -6.74 3.09 -16.34
N ILE A 94 -5.87 2.55 -17.19
CA ILE A 94 -4.85 3.33 -17.90
C ILE A 94 -5.19 3.34 -19.39
N PRO A 95 -5.78 4.44 -19.91
CA PRO A 95 -6.12 4.54 -21.32
C PRO A 95 -4.90 4.37 -22.23
N LEU A 96 -5.10 3.79 -23.41
CA LEU A 96 -4.05 3.49 -24.41
C LEU A 96 -3.08 4.65 -24.64
N ARG A 97 -3.60 5.89 -24.73
CA ARG A 97 -2.78 7.09 -24.88
C ARG A 97 -1.70 7.19 -23.80
N PHE A 98 -2.08 7.01 -22.54
CA PHE A 98 -1.17 7.12 -21.40
C PHE A 98 -0.22 5.93 -21.30
N ARG A 99 -0.63 4.74 -21.75
CA ARG A 99 0.29 3.60 -21.86
C ARG A 99 1.44 3.89 -22.84
N ARG A 100 1.14 4.49 -23.99
CA ARG A 100 2.15 4.90 -24.99
C ARG A 100 3.01 6.07 -24.50
N GLU A 101 2.40 7.06 -23.85
CA GLU A 101 3.15 8.18 -23.25
C GLU A 101 4.08 7.68 -22.14
N LEU A 102 3.65 6.70 -21.34
CA LEU A 102 4.47 6.06 -20.31
C LEU A 102 5.67 5.31 -20.91
N ALA A 103 5.46 4.50 -21.96
CA ALA A 103 6.58 3.82 -22.61
C ALA A 103 7.63 4.81 -23.13
N ARG A 104 7.21 5.95 -23.69
CA ARG A 104 8.11 7.02 -24.13
C ARG A 104 8.80 7.72 -22.96
N SER A 105 8.10 7.99 -21.87
CA SER A 105 8.71 8.66 -20.70
C SER A 105 9.81 7.81 -20.08
N LEU A 106 9.65 6.48 -20.10
CA LEU A 106 10.61 5.51 -19.57
C LEU A 106 11.84 5.28 -20.47
N GLN A 107 11.83 5.74 -21.72
CA GLN A 107 12.93 5.56 -22.67
C GLN A 107 14.33 6.06 -22.21
N PRO A 108 14.47 7.16 -21.46
CA PRO A 108 15.76 7.65 -20.99
C PRO A 108 16.33 6.82 -19.83
N LEU A 109 15.49 6.02 -19.17
CA LEU A 109 15.87 5.27 -17.99
C LEU A 109 16.49 3.91 -18.36
N PRO A 110 17.35 3.35 -17.48
CA PRO A 110 17.71 1.94 -17.57
C PRO A 110 16.43 1.08 -17.58
N ARG A 111 16.29 0.16 -18.56
CA ARG A 111 15.10 -0.70 -18.66
C ARG A 111 14.92 -1.61 -17.44
N TYR A 112 16.04 -2.02 -16.85
CA TYR A 112 16.15 -2.85 -15.66
C TYR A 112 17.53 -2.64 -15.02
N GLY A 113 17.67 -2.99 -13.74
CA GLY A 113 18.98 -3.16 -13.10
C GLY A 113 19.44 -4.64 -13.09
N ASP A 114 18.50 -5.59 -13.08
CA ASP A 114 18.79 -7.03 -13.22
C ASP A 114 18.01 -7.63 -14.41
N ALA A 115 18.75 -8.01 -15.47
CA ALA A 115 18.18 -8.56 -16.70
C ALA A 115 17.44 -9.88 -16.46
N ARG A 116 17.93 -10.73 -15.55
CA ARG A 116 17.29 -12.03 -15.26
C ARG A 116 15.96 -11.82 -14.56
N ARG A 117 15.93 -10.93 -13.56
CA ARG A 117 14.69 -10.62 -12.84
C ARG A 117 13.67 -9.88 -13.70
N PHE A 118 14.13 -9.03 -14.61
CA PHE A 118 13.26 -8.44 -15.62
C PHE A 118 12.69 -9.51 -16.56
N ASN A 119 13.52 -10.44 -17.06
CA ASN A 119 13.03 -11.56 -17.87
C ASN A 119 12.04 -12.44 -17.10
N ASP A 120 12.29 -12.74 -15.82
CA ASP A 120 11.36 -13.47 -14.96
C ASP A 120 10.00 -12.75 -14.89
N LEU A 121 10.00 -11.41 -14.72
CA LEU A 121 8.77 -10.61 -14.75
C LEU A 121 8.05 -10.74 -16.10
N LEU A 122 8.78 -10.64 -17.21
CA LEU A 122 8.19 -10.78 -18.54
C LEU A 122 7.58 -12.17 -18.74
N GLN A 123 8.27 -13.25 -18.34
CA GLN A 123 7.77 -14.62 -18.44
C GLN A 123 6.54 -14.86 -17.57
N ARG A 124 6.44 -14.21 -16.39
CA ARG A 124 5.27 -14.31 -15.49
C ARG A 124 4.01 -13.65 -16.10
N LEU A 125 4.18 -12.59 -16.89
CA LEU A 125 3.07 -11.76 -17.38
C LEU A 125 2.76 -11.95 -18.88
N TRP A 126 3.70 -12.41 -19.69
CA TRP A 126 3.56 -12.44 -21.14
C TRP A 126 3.85 -13.82 -21.69
N ILE A 127 3.33 -14.09 -22.89
CA ILE A 127 3.61 -15.33 -23.62
C ILE A 127 4.85 -15.04 -24.48
N ILE A 128 6.02 -15.36 -23.94
CA ILE A 128 7.31 -15.15 -24.60
C ILE A 128 8.09 -16.47 -24.72
N GLU A 129 7.41 -17.61 -24.89
CA GLU A 129 8.06 -18.93 -24.85
C GLU A 129 9.13 -19.09 -25.95
N SER A 130 10.28 -19.67 -25.61
CA SER A 130 11.38 -20.00 -26.51
C SER A 130 11.16 -21.33 -27.22
N ASP A 131 11.67 -21.51 -28.45
CA ASP A 131 11.66 -22.82 -29.11
C ASP A 131 12.75 -23.74 -28.51
N PRO A 132 12.39 -24.77 -27.71
CA PRO A 132 13.36 -25.63 -27.06
C PRO A 132 14.16 -26.49 -28.05
N TRP A 133 13.66 -26.66 -29.28
CA TRP A 133 14.23 -27.51 -30.31
C TRP A 133 15.06 -26.75 -31.33
N ALA A 134 15.04 -25.41 -31.33
CA ALA A 134 15.78 -24.61 -32.29
C ALA A 134 17.28 -24.95 -32.28
N SER A 135 17.89 -25.04 -31.10
CA SER A 135 19.31 -25.42 -30.94
C SER A 135 19.61 -26.86 -31.36
N LEU A 136 18.68 -27.79 -31.12
CA LEU A 136 18.82 -29.21 -31.49
C LEU A 136 18.62 -29.46 -32.99
N LEU A 137 17.89 -28.57 -33.68
CA LEU A 137 17.62 -28.64 -35.11
C LEU A 137 18.52 -27.71 -35.94
N GLU A 138 19.53 -27.08 -35.32
CA GLU A 138 20.40 -26.06 -35.95
C GLU A 138 19.61 -24.91 -36.61
N ARG A 139 18.44 -24.58 -36.06
CA ARG A 139 17.58 -23.50 -36.53
C ARG A 139 17.74 -22.26 -35.65
N GLN A 140 17.53 -21.10 -36.24
CA GLN A 140 17.41 -19.86 -35.47
C GLN A 140 16.13 -19.90 -34.66
N ASP A 141 16.23 -19.56 -33.37
CA ASP A 141 15.07 -19.36 -32.51
C ASP A 141 14.49 -17.96 -32.82
N ASP A 142 13.34 -17.95 -33.49
CA ASP A 142 12.60 -16.74 -33.87
C ASP A 142 11.49 -16.43 -32.85
N SER A 143 11.53 -17.04 -31.67
CA SER A 143 10.59 -16.74 -30.59
C SER A 143 10.76 -15.33 -30.04
N LEU A 144 9.69 -14.80 -29.46
CA LEU A 144 9.75 -13.51 -28.78
C LEU A 144 10.75 -13.50 -27.61
N ALA A 145 10.96 -14.62 -26.89
CA ALA A 145 12.04 -14.72 -25.90
C ALA A 145 13.42 -14.51 -26.53
N ALA A 146 13.70 -15.18 -27.65
CA ALA A 146 14.98 -15.07 -28.33
C ALA A 146 15.20 -13.67 -28.91
N GLU A 147 14.16 -13.04 -29.44
CA GLU A 147 14.18 -11.66 -29.90
C GLU A 147 14.42 -10.67 -28.75
N ILE A 148 13.74 -10.84 -27.61
CA ILE A 148 14.00 -10.03 -26.40
C ILE A 148 15.44 -10.22 -25.90
N ASP A 149 15.92 -11.46 -25.83
CA ASP A 149 17.31 -11.73 -25.42
C ASP A 149 18.31 -11.06 -26.36
N ARG A 150 18.07 -11.14 -27.68
CA ARG A 150 18.94 -10.52 -28.68
C ARG A 150 18.89 -9.00 -28.61
N HIS A 151 17.70 -8.41 -28.62
CA HIS A 151 17.52 -6.98 -28.91
C HIS A 151 17.26 -6.11 -27.66
N VAL A 152 17.07 -6.72 -26.49
CA VAL A 152 16.89 -6.01 -25.23
C VAL A 152 18.04 -6.31 -24.25
N PHE A 153 18.45 -7.58 -24.12
CA PHE A 153 19.50 -7.96 -23.17
C PHE A 153 20.91 -7.87 -23.74
N ARG A 154 21.15 -8.43 -24.93
CA ARG A 154 22.48 -8.41 -25.55
C ARG A 154 22.77 -7.11 -26.27
N ASN A 155 21.75 -6.46 -26.84
CA ASN A 155 21.85 -5.20 -27.58
C ASN A 155 20.87 -4.16 -27.02
N PRO A 156 21.12 -3.58 -25.83
CA PRO A 156 20.15 -2.74 -25.13
C PRO A 156 19.74 -1.46 -25.88
N ASP A 157 20.48 -1.02 -26.90
CA ASP A 157 20.11 0.18 -27.69
C ASP A 157 19.28 -0.14 -28.93
N ASP A 158 18.97 -1.41 -29.19
CA ASP A 158 18.27 -1.84 -30.40
C ASP A 158 16.75 -1.62 -30.30
N TRP A 159 16.08 -2.28 -29.35
CA TRP A 159 14.65 -2.07 -29.15
C TRP A 159 14.35 -0.89 -28.24
N THR A 160 13.55 0.07 -28.70
CA THR A 160 12.98 1.11 -27.84
C THR A 160 12.02 0.50 -26.80
N VAL A 161 11.76 1.24 -25.71
CA VAL A 161 10.75 0.83 -24.71
C VAL A 161 9.37 0.72 -25.35
N ASP A 162 9.04 1.66 -26.24
CA ASP A 162 7.79 1.66 -27.02
C ASP A 162 7.65 0.40 -27.88
N TYR A 163 8.72 0.00 -28.58
CA TYR A 163 8.73 -1.21 -29.40
C TYR A 163 8.63 -2.48 -28.55
N LEU A 164 9.35 -2.55 -27.43
CA LEU A 164 9.22 -3.67 -26.48
C LEU A 164 7.77 -3.80 -25.97
N PHE A 165 7.13 -2.70 -25.60
CA PHE A 165 5.73 -2.71 -25.13
C PHE A 165 4.78 -3.20 -26.22
N GLU A 166 5.01 -2.80 -27.48
CA GLU A 166 4.25 -3.28 -28.62
C GLU A 166 4.43 -4.79 -28.83
N GLN A 167 5.68 -5.29 -28.84
CA GLN A 167 5.95 -6.73 -29.03
C GLN A 167 5.39 -7.60 -27.91
N LEU A 168 5.35 -7.10 -26.67
CA LEU A 168 4.73 -7.79 -25.54
C LEU A 168 3.19 -7.81 -25.61
N GLY A 169 2.58 -6.94 -26.43
CA GLY A 169 1.13 -6.69 -26.41
C GLY A 169 0.67 -5.90 -25.19
N ALA A 170 1.55 -5.12 -24.55
CA ALA A 170 1.25 -4.36 -23.34
C ALA A 170 0.16 -3.30 -23.56
N TYR A 171 0.04 -2.79 -24.78
CA TYR A 171 -0.96 -1.80 -25.15
C TYR A 171 -2.39 -2.35 -25.24
N ASP A 172 -2.53 -3.64 -25.56
CA ASP A 172 -3.83 -4.33 -25.69
C ASP A 172 -4.17 -5.18 -24.46
N ALA A 173 -3.26 -5.26 -23.49
CA ALA A 173 -3.46 -6.02 -22.27
C ALA A 173 -4.59 -5.46 -21.39
N SER A 174 -5.19 -6.32 -20.57
CA SER A 174 -6.11 -5.90 -19.51
C SER A 174 -5.41 -4.89 -18.58
N ASP A 175 -6.16 -3.92 -18.03
CA ASP A 175 -5.61 -2.97 -17.06
C ASP A 175 -4.90 -3.69 -15.89
N PRO A 176 -5.47 -4.74 -15.25
CA PRO A 176 -4.77 -5.43 -14.17
C PRO A 176 -3.42 -6.04 -14.56
N ARG A 177 -3.27 -6.54 -15.80
CA ARG A 177 -1.99 -7.08 -16.29
C ARG A 177 -0.98 -5.97 -16.56
N PHE A 178 -1.43 -4.88 -17.19
CA PHE A 178 -0.58 -3.73 -17.45
C PHE A 178 -0.10 -3.08 -16.14
N VAL A 179 -0.98 -2.92 -15.16
CA VAL A 179 -0.64 -2.40 -13.83
C VAL A 179 0.41 -3.27 -13.15
N ARG A 180 0.23 -4.59 -13.11
CA ARG A 180 1.22 -5.54 -12.57
C ARG A 180 2.56 -5.50 -13.29
N PHE A 181 2.56 -5.21 -14.58
CA PHE A 181 3.79 -5.02 -15.34
C PHE A 181 4.53 -3.77 -14.86
N ILE A 182 3.84 -2.64 -14.75
CA ILE A 182 4.43 -1.38 -14.28
C ILE A 182 4.88 -1.46 -12.82
N GLU A 183 4.08 -2.05 -11.93
CA GLU A 183 4.46 -2.31 -10.53
C GLU A 183 5.66 -3.25 -10.45
N GLY A 184 5.66 -4.33 -11.24
CA GLY A 184 6.76 -5.28 -11.33
C GLY A 184 8.08 -4.64 -11.75
N MET A 185 8.03 -3.70 -12.70
CA MET A 185 9.19 -2.92 -13.14
C MET A 185 9.75 -1.99 -12.06
N ALA A 186 8.93 -1.60 -11.07
CA ALA A 186 9.34 -0.78 -9.94
C ALA A 186 9.89 -1.61 -8.75
N THR A 187 9.87 -2.94 -8.83
CA THR A 187 10.31 -3.79 -7.70
C THR A 187 11.83 -3.79 -7.53
N GLY A 188 12.28 -3.99 -6.28
CA GLY A 188 13.68 -4.24 -5.97
C GLY A 188 14.29 -5.50 -6.60
N GLU A 189 13.47 -6.44 -7.09
CA GLU A 189 13.96 -7.58 -7.89
C GLU A 189 14.45 -7.10 -9.26
N VAL A 190 13.68 -6.26 -9.95
CA VAL A 190 14.02 -5.75 -11.29
C VAL A 190 15.03 -4.59 -11.20
N ARG A 191 14.93 -3.77 -10.16
CA ARG A 191 15.74 -2.56 -9.91
C ARG A 191 16.37 -2.61 -8.52
N PRO A 192 17.50 -3.32 -8.33
CA PRO A 192 18.13 -3.49 -7.02
C PRO A 192 18.77 -2.20 -6.46
N ASP A 193 18.82 -1.11 -7.22
CA ASP A 193 19.17 0.23 -6.72
C ASP A 193 17.89 1.00 -6.34
N ILE A 194 17.85 1.54 -5.12
CA ILE A 194 16.71 2.32 -4.61
C ILE A 194 16.58 3.65 -5.36
N ALA A 195 17.70 4.27 -5.77
CA ALA A 195 17.67 5.50 -6.55
C ALA A 195 17.03 5.26 -7.93
N ASP A 196 17.38 4.16 -8.59
CA ASP A 196 16.78 3.76 -9.87
C ASP A 196 15.28 3.44 -9.75
N GLN A 197 14.85 2.85 -8.61
CA GLN A 197 13.42 2.63 -8.34
C GLN A 197 12.66 3.95 -8.20
N GLN A 198 13.21 4.89 -7.42
CA GLN A 198 12.61 6.19 -7.20
C GLN A 198 12.53 6.98 -8.51
N GLU A 199 13.60 7.00 -9.31
CA GLU A 199 13.61 7.66 -10.61
C GLU A 199 12.59 7.06 -11.58
N PHE A 200 12.47 5.73 -11.62
CA PHE A 200 11.43 5.04 -12.39
C PHE A 200 10.03 5.48 -11.98
N VAL A 201 9.75 5.49 -10.67
CA VAL A 201 8.45 5.86 -10.12
C VAL A 201 8.12 7.33 -10.40
N GLU A 202 9.08 8.24 -10.22
CA GLU A 202 8.92 9.66 -10.51
C GLU A 202 8.61 9.89 -11.99
N CYS A 203 9.39 9.27 -12.88
CA CYS A 203 9.19 9.35 -14.32
C CYS A 203 7.83 8.79 -14.74
N ALA A 204 7.44 7.62 -14.23
CA ALA A 204 6.14 7.03 -14.51
C ALA A 204 4.98 7.92 -14.02
N ASN A 205 5.12 8.49 -12.83
CA ASN A 205 4.11 9.35 -12.22
C ASN A 205 3.88 10.69 -12.95
N GLN A 206 4.86 11.18 -13.73
CA GLN A 206 4.65 12.34 -14.61
C GLN A 206 3.55 12.09 -15.65
N VAL A 207 3.40 10.85 -16.12
CA VAL A 207 2.35 10.46 -17.07
C VAL A 207 1.11 9.95 -16.35
N LEU A 208 1.27 9.04 -15.38
CA LEU A 208 0.16 8.38 -14.70
C LEU A 208 -0.75 9.38 -13.98
N SER A 209 -0.19 10.44 -13.38
CA SER A 209 -0.98 11.46 -12.68
C SER A 209 -1.97 12.18 -13.61
N GLN A 210 -1.66 12.29 -14.90
CA GLN A 210 -2.52 12.92 -15.90
C GLN A 210 -3.75 12.07 -16.25
N CYS A 211 -3.67 10.75 -16.04
CA CYS A 211 -4.81 9.84 -16.17
C CYS A 211 -5.44 9.46 -14.83
N GLY A 212 -5.03 10.11 -13.74
CA GLY A 212 -5.60 9.85 -12.44
C GLY A 212 -5.09 8.58 -11.77
N ALA A 213 -3.89 8.13 -12.10
CA ALA A 213 -3.23 7.02 -11.43
C ALA A 213 -1.88 7.47 -10.84
N GLN A 214 -1.38 6.74 -9.85
CA GLN A 214 -0.06 7.02 -9.29
C GLN A 214 0.56 5.75 -8.69
N LEU A 215 1.82 5.46 -8.99
CA LEU A 215 2.63 4.52 -8.23
C LEU A 215 2.94 5.14 -6.87
N ARG A 216 2.46 4.52 -5.80
CA ARG A 216 2.71 4.94 -4.42
C ARG A 216 3.43 3.86 -3.66
N GLU A 217 4.34 4.28 -2.79
CA GLU A 217 4.96 3.39 -1.82
C GLU A 217 3.87 2.85 -0.88
N THR A 218 3.74 1.53 -0.87
CA THR A 218 2.73 0.76 -0.11
C THR A 218 3.38 -0.16 0.92
N GLY A 219 4.69 -0.02 1.11
CA GLY A 219 5.43 -0.64 2.20
C GLY A 219 6.82 -1.03 1.75
N ILE A 220 7.42 -1.98 2.47
CA ILE A 220 8.82 -2.35 2.30
C ILE A 220 8.94 -3.88 2.26
N LYS A 221 9.70 -4.41 1.30
CA LYS A 221 10.03 -5.85 1.19
C LYS A 221 11.52 -6.03 0.95
N GLY A 222 12.16 -6.81 1.82
CA GLY A 222 13.60 -7.07 1.72
C GLY A 222 14.47 -5.80 1.83
N GLY A 223 13.97 -4.72 2.45
CA GLY A 223 14.63 -3.42 2.52
C GLY A 223 14.37 -2.50 1.33
N TYR A 224 13.62 -2.94 0.33
CA TYR A 224 13.22 -2.16 -0.84
C TYR A 224 11.80 -1.61 -0.71
N PRO A 225 11.53 -0.38 -1.17
CA PRO A 225 10.17 0.14 -1.25
C PRO A 225 9.32 -0.71 -2.21
N GLU A 226 8.08 -1.00 -1.83
CA GLU A 226 7.09 -1.65 -2.68
C GLU A 226 6.10 -0.62 -3.19
N TYR A 227 5.96 -0.54 -4.51
CA TYR A 227 5.03 0.39 -5.14
C TYR A 227 3.77 -0.32 -5.64
N SER A 228 2.61 0.24 -5.33
CA SER A 228 1.35 -0.16 -5.94
C SER A 228 0.73 1.02 -6.66
N LEU A 229 0.07 0.76 -7.79
CA LEU A 229 -0.65 1.76 -8.54
C LEU A 229 -2.02 2.02 -7.88
N VAL A 230 -2.23 3.24 -7.42
CA VAL A 230 -3.50 3.68 -6.84
C VAL A 230 -4.22 4.65 -7.76
N SER A 231 -5.55 4.68 -7.67
CA SER A 231 -6.35 5.70 -8.36
C SER A 231 -6.32 7.01 -7.56
N LEU A 232 -6.02 8.12 -8.23
CA LEU A 232 -6.14 9.48 -7.68
C LEU A 232 -7.59 9.97 -7.68
N TYR A 233 -8.42 9.42 -8.57
CA TYR A 233 -9.85 9.66 -8.63
C TYR A 233 -10.56 8.32 -8.39
N GLY A 234 -11.06 8.09 -7.18
CA GLY A 234 -11.99 6.97 -6.97
C GLY A 234 -13.19 7.09 -7.93
N PRO A 235 -14.00 6.03 -8.11
CA PRO A 235 -15.17 6.01 -9.02
C PRO A 235 -16.27 7.06 -8.69
N SER A 236 -16.00 7.96 -7.76
CA SER A 236 -16.83 9.11 -7.38
C SER A 236 -16.00 10.36 -7.04
N GLY A 237 -14.88 10.62 -7.75
CA GLY A 237 -14.11 11.86 -7.61
C GLY A 237 -13.45 12.07 -6.24
N ASN A 238 -13.48 11.07 -5.35
CA ASN A 238 -12.82 11.13 -4.06
C ASN A 238 -11.34 10.88 -4.23
N ARG A 239 -10.54 11.84 -3.76
CA ARG A 239 -9.11 11.66 -3.55
C ARG A 239 -8.89 10.71 -2.35
N PRO A 240 -7.86 9.85 -2.38
CA PRO A 240 -7.55 8.93 -1.29
C PRO A 240 -7.33 9.69 0.03
N LYS A 241 -7.88 9.18 1.14
CA LYS A 241 -7.86 9.88 2.45
C LYS A 241 -6.75 9.33 3.34
N ASN A 242 -5.54 9.89 3.21
CA ASN A 242 -4.36 9.38 3.91
C ASN A 242 -4.36 9.68 5.41
N ILE A 243 -4.82 10.87 5.82
CA ILE A 243 -4.95 11.22 7.24
C ILE A 243 -6.27 11.92 7.48
N ILE A 244 -7.00 11.49 8.50
CA ILE A 244 -8.20 12.16 8.99
C ILE A 244 -7.88 12.70 10.39
N PHE A 245 -7.79 14.02 10.51
CA PHE A 245 -7.26 14.67 11.72
C PHE A 245 -7.91 16.02 11.99
N ALA A 246 -7.53 16.64 13.10
CA ALA A 246 -8.01 17.95 13.51
C ALA A 246 -9.55 18.02 13.57
N SER A 247 -10.15 17.04 14.24
CA SER A 247 -11.59 16.99 14.54
C SER A 247 -11.82 16.96 16.05
N ALA A 248 -12.61 17.90 16.56
CA ALA A 248 -12.95 18.00 17.99
C ALA A 248 -13.94 16.91 18.46
N CYS A 249 -14.65 16.26 17.53
CA CYS A 249 -15.59 15.18 17.82
C CYS A 249 -15.26 13.93 16.99
N LYS A 250 -15.79 12.77 17.40
CA LYS A 250 -15.61 11.51 16.67
C LYS A 250 -16.35 11.58 15.32
N PRO A 251 -15.65 11.51 14.18
CA PRO A 251 -16.30 11.33 12.90
C PRO A 251 -16.80 9.88 12.75
N ASP A 252 -17.94 9.69 12.06
CA ASP A 252 -18.36 8.36 11.60
C ASP A 252 -17.62 8.04 10.30
N LEU A 253 -16.66 7.12 10.38
CA LEU A 253 -15.76 6.72 9.29
C LEU A 253 -16.12 5.32 8.78
N ARG A 254 -16.24 5.15 7.46
CA ARG A 254 -16.51 3.85 6.83
C ARG A 254 -15.62 3.64 5.61
N PHE A 255 -15.03 2.46 5.47
CA PHE A 255 -14.32 2.12 4.24
C PHE A 255 -15.33 1.79 3.14
N ARG A 256 -15.28 2.55 2.03
CA ARG A 256 -15.94 2.16 0.77
C ARG A 256 -15.03 1.25 -0.04
N ASP A 257 -13.73 1.53 0.02
CA ASP A 257 -12.70 0.76 -0.66
C ASP A 257 -11.39 0.84 0.13
N ALA A 258 -11.03 -0.26 0.79
CA ALA A 258 -9.78 -0.38 1.52
C ALA A 258 -8.56 -0.49 0.58
N ILE A 259 -8.70 -0.89 -0.68
CA ILE A 259 -7.56 -0.98 -1.59
C ILE A 259 -7.17 0.42 -2.06
N ASN A 260 -8.18 1.24 -2.37
CA ASN A 260 -8.00 2.60 -2.90
C ASN A 260 -7.94 3.70 -1.83
N ASN A 261 -7.93 3.34 -0.54
CA ASN A 261 -8.00 4.29 0.57
C ASN A 261 -9.21 5.27 0.44
N ASP A 262 -10.36 4.75 0.00
CA ASP A 262 -11.61 5.52 -0.09
C ASP A 262 -12.40 5.34 1.21
N ILE A 263 -12.31 6.36 2.05
CA ILE A 263 -13.01 6.44 3.34
C ILE A 263 -14.15 7.43 3.22
N GLU A 264 -15.36 7.00 3.54
CA GLU A 264 -16.50 7.88 3.69
C GLU A 264 -16.53 8.47 5.10
N ILE A 265 -16.82 9.78 5.18
CA ILE A 265 -17.06 10.49 6.44
C ILE A 265 -18.56 10.79 6.45
N VAL A 266 -19.32 9.99 7.21
CA VAL A 266 -20.79 10.01 7.19
C VAL A 266 -21.33 11.21 7.98
N THR A 267 -20.63 11.63 9.04
CA THR A 267 -21.01 12.78 9.89
C THR A 267 -19.79 13.65 10.20
N ASN A 268 -20.03 14.96 10.37
CA ASN A 268 -19.01 15.97 10.71
C ASN A 268 -17.90 16.15 9.67
N ALA A 269 -18.19 15.91 8.39
CA ALA A 269 -17.23 16.05 7.30
C ALA A 269 -16.65 17.47 7.17
N ASP A 270 -17.40 18.49 7.59
CA ASP A 270 -17.01 19.89 7.64
C ASP A 270 -16.09 20.24 8.81
N GLN A 271 -16.02 19.39 9.84
CA GLN A 271 -15.27 19.65 11.08
C GLN A 271 -13.89 18.99 11.10
N VAL A 272 -13.57 18.19 10.09
CA VAL A 272 -12.37 17.37 10.03
C VAL A 272 -11.47 17.78 8.87
N LEU A 273 -10.16 17.64 9.04
CA LEU A 273 -9.20 17.79 7.97
C LEU A 273 -8.87 16.42 7.37
N VAL A 274 -8.88 16.37 6.03
CA VAL A 274 -8.56 15.18 5.26
C VAL A 274 -7.31 15.46 4.44
N TYR A 275 -6.18 14.95 4.90
CA TYR A 275 -4.93 15.00 4.14
C TYR A 275 -4.96 13.90 3.08
N ASP A 276 -4.86 14.29 1.81
CA ASP A 276 -5.07 13.45 0.63
C ASP A 276 -3.79 13.23 -0.21
N ARG A 277 -2.69 13.87 0.19
CA ARG A 277 -1.41 13.78 -0.52
C ARG A 277 -0.57 12.59 -0.06
N PRO A 278 0.24 11.97 -0.95
CA PRO A 278 1.13 10.89 -0.58
C PRO A 278 2.07 11.27 0.57
N ILE A 279 2.39 10.30 1.42
CA ILE A 279 3.39 10.42 2.48
C ILE A 279 4.50 9.45 2.11
N GLY A 280 5.63 10.00 1.65
CA GLY A 280 6.78 9.20 1.25
C GLY A 280 7.69 8.86 2.43
N ASN A 281 8.85 8.29 2.12
CA ASN A 281 9.87 7.93 3.12
C ASN A 281 10.41 9.13 3.93
N ASP A 282 10.19 10.37 3.52
CA ASP A 282 10.55 11.57 4.28
C ASP A 282 9.55 11.91 5.41
N GLY A 283 8.45 11.17 5.51
CA GLY A 283 7.37 11.44 6.45
C GLY A 283 6.53 12.67 6.05
N LEU A 284 5.88 13.30 7.03
CA LEU A 284 5.07 14.51 6.80
C LEU A 284 5.69 15.70 7.54
N SER A 285 6.41 16.54 6.81
CA SER A 285 6.96 17.80 7.35
C SER A 285 5.89 18.87 7.52
N TRP A 286 6.14 19.84 8.41
CA TRP A 286 5.27 21.01 8.53
C TRP A 286 5.18 21.80 7.22
N GLN A 287 6.30 21.93 6.49
CA GLN A 287 6.30 22.63 5.20
C GLN A 287 5.39 21.95 4.18
N ALA A 288 5.41 20.61 4.10
CA ALA A 288 4.51 19.86 3.22
C ALA A 288 3.04 20.01 3.63
N LEU A 289 2.76 19.99 4.93
CA LEU A 289 1.40 20.23 5.45
C LEU A 289 0.93 21.66 5.19
N GLN A 290 1.81 22.66 5.32
CA GLN A 290 1.51 24.06 5.04
C GLN A 290 1.22 24.29 3.56
N ALA A 291 2.01 23.70 2.66
CA ALA A 291 1.76 23.78 1.21
C ALA A 291 0.40 23.16 0.84
N TRP A 292 0.07 22.00 1.45
CA TRP A 292 -1.26 21.41 1.32
C TRP A 292 -2.39 22.31 1.80
N TRP A 293 -2.20 22.95 2.95
CA TRP A 293 -3.20 23.86 3.51
C TRP A 293 -3.38 25.13 2.66
N SER A 294 -2.28 25.68 2.13
CA SER A 294 -2.28 26.85 1.23
C SER A 294 -3.11 26.57 -0.02
N GLU A 295 -2.92 25.42 -0.66
CA GLU A 295 -3.71 25.04 -1.83
C GLU A 295 -5.17 24.76 -1.45
N LEU A 296 -5.44 24.06 -0.35
CA LEU A 296 -6.80 23.73 0.08
C LEU A 296 -7.64 24.98 0.39
N GLN A 297 -7.01 26.05 0.87
CA GLN A 297 -7.67 27.30 1.26
C GLN A 297 -7.44 28.44 0.26
N GLU A 298 -6.78 28.17 -0.86
CA GLU A 298 -6.41 29.16 -1.88
C GLU A 298 -5.68 30.38 -1.30
N ILE A 299 -4.74 30.14 -0.38
CA ILE A 299 -3.95 31.18 0.29
C ILE A 299 -2.59 31.32 -0.40
N GLU A 300 -2.38 32.38 -1.17
CA GLU A 300 -1.09 32.65 -1.85
C GLU A 300 0.04 33.07 -0.91
N ASN A 301 -0.28 33.69 0.23
CA ASN A 301 0.73 34.19 1.17
C ASN A 301 1.14 33.12 2.19
N ASP A 302 2.42 32.73 2.18
CA ASP A 302 2.96 31.69 3.06
C ASP A 302 2.79 31.97 4.55
N ASP A 303 3.03 33.21 5.01
CA ASP A 303 2.90 33.56 6.43
C ASP A 303 1.44 33.51 6.91
N ALA A 304 0.50 33.88 6.03
CA ALA A 304 -0.93 33.75 6.26
C ALA A 304 -1.37 32.27 6.29
N ALA A 305 -0.85 31.44 5.38
CA ALA A 305 -1.11 30.00 5.36
C ALA A 305 -0.59 29.33 6.64
N LYS A 306 0.65 29.63 7.04
CA LYS A 306 1.24 29.17 8.30
C LYS A 306 0.39 29.55 9.52
N SER A 307 0.01 30.82 9.61
CA SER A 307 -0.72 31.36 10.77
C SER A 307 -2.17 30.85 10.84
N SER A 308 -2.81 30.64 9.69
CA SER A 308 -4.16 30.06 9.63
C SER A 308 -4.17 28.58 9.96
N LEU A 309 -3.22 27.80 9.43
CA LEU A 309 -3.06 26.38 9.77
C LEU A 309 -2.83 26.19 11.28
N TYR A 310 -1.87 26.93 11.86
CA TYR A 310 -1.62 26.87 13.31
C TYR A 310 -2.88 27.15 14.14
N ARG A 311 -3.67 28.17 13.75
CA ARG A 311 -4.93 28.49 14.44
C ARG A 311 -5.96 27.36 14.30
N ARG A 312 -6.11 26.78 13.11
CA ARG A 312 -7.04 25.66 12.84
C ARG A 312 -6.68 24.39 13.60
N LEU A 313 -5.39 24.08 13.73
CA LEU A 313 -4.92 22.93 14.51
C LEU A 313 -5.02 23.19 16.01
N ARG A 314 -4.78 24.43 16.46
CA ARG A 314 -4.94 24.79 17.87
C ARG A 314 -6.41 24.80 18.31
N SER A 315 -7.35 25.14 17.42
CA SER A 315 -8.77 25.28 17.77
C SER A 315 -9.48 23.94 18.02
N VAL A 316 -8.92 22.82 17.57
CA VAL A 316 -9.52 21.50 17.76
C VAL A 316 -9.15 20.84 19.08
N LEU A 317 -8.11 21.37 19.74
CA LEU A 317 -7.62 20.81 20.99
C LEU A 317 -8.74 20.92 22.04
N PRO A 318 -9.11 19.80 22.69
CA PRO A 318 -10.21 19.77 23.64
C PRO A 318 -10.09 20.86 24.72
N GLU A 319 -11.14 21.66 24.89
CA GLU A 319 -11.16 22.73 25.90
C GLU A 319 -11.00 22.19 27.32
N ASN A 320 -11.46 20.96 27.55
CA ASN A 320 -11.32 20.22 28.81
C ASN A 320 -9.94 19.56 29.00
N SER A 321 -8.99 19.74 28.07
CA SER A 321 -7.61 19.25 28.17
C SER A 321 -6.56 20.37 28.06
N PRO A 322 -6.44 21.25 29.08
CA PRO A 322 -5.34 22.24 29.13
C PRO A 322 -3.94 21.64 28.93
N PRO A 323 -3.62 20.42 29.42
CA PRO A 323 -2.34 19.74 29.17
C PRO A 323 -2.01 19.52 27.68
N GLN A 324 -2.95 19.05 26.86
CA GLN A 324 -2.73 18.87 25.41
C GLN A 324 -2.44 20.21 24.74
N ARG A 325 -3.22 21.24 25.09
CA ARG A 325 -3.01 22.60 24.58
C ARG A 325 -1.64 23.15 24.95
N LEU A 326 -1.18 22.89 26.18
CA LEU A 326 0.13 23.30 26.64
C LEU A 326 1.25 22.57 25.87
N LEU A 327 1.13 21.26 25.66
CA LEU A 327 2.11 20.49 24.88
C LEU A 327 2.23 21.04 23.44
N PHE A 328 1.10 21.24 22.76
CA PHE A 328 1.05 21.81 21.42
C PHE A 328 1.68 23.20 21.36
N ILE A 329 1.29 24.12 22.24
CA ILE A 329 1.85 25.49 22.25
C ILE A 329 3.35 25.47 22.56
N SER A 330 3.78 24.62 23.48
CA SER A 330 5.19 24.50 23.88
C SER A 330 6.07 24.06 22.71
N PHE A 331 5.58 23.13 21.89
CA PHE A 331 6.24 22.70 20.67
C PHE A 331 6.53 23.89 19.72
N PHE A 332 5.48 24.59 19.27
CA PHE A 332 5.67 25.70 18.31
C PHE A 332 6.49 26.85 18.88
N LYS A 333 6.36 27.14 20.18
CA LYS A 333 7.13 28.19 20.86
C LYS A 333 8.62 27.86 20.93
N ALA A 334 8.99 26.60 21.16
CA ALA A 334 10.38 26.21 21.31
C ALA A 334 11.12 26.09 19.97
N PHE A 335 10.47 25.52 18.96
CA PHE A 335 11.14 25.23 17.69
C PHE A 335 11.03 26.37 16.67
N GLY A 336 10.04 27.27 16.78
CA GLY A 336 9.97 28.53 16.03
C GLY A 336 10.37 28.45 14.55
N LYS A 337 11.60 28.88 14.24
CA LYS A 337 12.17 28.90 12.87
C LYS A 337 12.49 27.52 12.30
N ALA A 338 12.66 26.51 13.14
CA ALA A 338 12.96 25.15 12.75
C ALA A 338 11.71 24.35 12.35
N VAL A 339 10.53 24.76 12.82
CA VAL A 339 9.24 24.08 12.59
C VAL A 339 9.01 23.66 11.13
N PRO A 340 9.29 24.50 10.09
CA PRO A 340 9.06 24.08 8.70
C PRO A 340 9.74 22.77 8.31
N ARG A 341 10.93 22.48 8.87
CA ARG A 341 11.72 21.28 8.58
C ARG A 341 11.43 20.10 9.50
N LEU A 342 10.66 20.31 10.56
CA LEU A 342 10.28 19.27 11.51
C LEU A 342 9.03 18.51 11.04
N PRO A 343 8.83 17.26 11.50
CA PRO A 343 7.56 16.57 11.30
C PRO A 343 6.38 17.39 11.84
N ALA A 344 5.28 17.39 11.10
CA ALA A 344 4.07 18.11 11.48
C ALA A 344 3.41 17.47 12.70
N LEU A 345 3.25 18.23 13.79
CA LEU A 345 2.53 17.78 14.98
C LEU A 345 1.02 17.84 14.72
N LEU A 346 0.45 16.72 14.28
CA LEU A 346 -0.98 16.61 13.93
C LEU A 346 -1.81 16.34 15.19
N PRO A 347 -2.74 17.23 15.58
CA PRO A 347 -3.63 16.97 16.71
C PRO A 347 -4.86 16.18 16.29
N GLU A 348 -5.45 15.44 17.23
CA GLU A 348 -6.80 14.87 17.11
C GLU A 348 -6.95 13.97 15.87
N VAL A 349 -6.10 12.94 15.77
CA VAL A 349 -6.05 12.04 14.60
C VAL A 349 -6.99 10.86 14.80
N TRP A 350 -7.87 10.65 13.83
CA TRP A 350 -8.88 9.59 13.83
C TRP A 350 -8.57 8.45 12.87
N LEU A 351 -7.77 8.73 11.83
CA LEU A 351 -7.27 7.71 10.93
C LEU A 351 -5.94 8.18 10.33
N HIS A 352 -5.00 7.24 10.27
CA HIS A 352 -3.80 7.34 9.45
C HIS A 352 -3.75 6.09 8.59
N TRP A 353 -3.84 6.27 7.27
CA TRP A 353 -3.77 5.18 6.31
C TRP A 353 -2.34 4.65 6.25
N ASP A 354 -2.18 3.41 6.70
CA ASP A 354 -0.90 2.73 6.72
C ASP A 354 -0.97 1.40 5.96
N PRO A 355 -0.47 1.34 4.72
CA PRO A 355 -0.52 0.15 3.87
C PRO A 355 0.06 -1.11 4.55
N GLN A 356 1.12 -0.97 5.35
CA GLN A 356 1.71 -2.10 6.07
C GLN A 356 0.72 -2.69 7.10
N THR A 357 0.14 -1.83 7.95
CA THR A 357 -0.88 -2.25 8.94
C THR A 357 -2.08 -2.87 8.25
N VAL A 358 -2.52 -2.32 7.11
CA VAL A 358 -3.64 -2.89 6.33
C VAL A 358 -3.31 -4.30 5.85
N ARG A 359 -2.10 -4.53 5.33
CA ARG A 359 -1.67 -5.86 4.87
C ARG A 359 -1.55 -6.88 6.00
N GLU A 360 -1.03 -6.46 7.15
CA GLU A 360 -0.78 -7.35 8.28
C GLU A 360 -2.04 -7.63 9.13
N ARG A 361 -2.94 -6.65 9.24
CA ARG A 361 -4.03 -6.65 10.25
C ARG A 361 -5.41 -6.31 9.68
N GLY A 362 -5.51 -6.01 8.40
CA GLY A 362 -6.73 -5.55 7.74
C GLY A 362 -7.03 -4.07 7.99
N ALA A 363 -7.83 -3.46 7.11
CA ALA A 363 -8.17 -2.04 7.18
C ALA A 363 -8.93 -1.65 8.45
N ASP A 364 -9.74 -2.55 9.00
CA ASP A 364 -10.48 -2.32 10.25
C ASP A 364 -9.59 -2.05 11.47
N ALA A 365 -8.30 -2.40 11.41
CA ALA A 365 -7.34 -2.06 12.45
C ALA A 365 -7.10 -0.54 12.54
N LEU A 366 -7.27 0.21 11.44
CA LEU A 366 -7.03 1.64 11.38
C LEU A 366 -8.13 2.49 12.04
N LEU A 367 -9.35 1.96 12.16
CA LEU A 367 -10.51 2.70 12.68
C LEU A 367 -10.65 2.66 14.21
N ARG A 368 -9.75 1.95 14.89
CA ARG A 368 -9.94 1.56 16.30
C ARG A 368 -9.55 2.64 17.31
N PHE A 369 -8.68 3.57 16.93
CA PHE A 369 -8.04 4.47 17.89
C PHE A 369 -8.00 5.91 17.41
N ARG A 370 -8.43 6.82 18.29
CA ARG A 370 -8.10 8.25 18.21
C ARG A 370 -6.74 8.44 18.88
N MET A 371 -5.85 9.20 18.25
CA MET A 371 -4.55 9.59 18.78
C MET A 371 -4.59 11.08 19.11
N ASP A 372 -4.14 11.47 20.32
CA ASP A 372 -4.09 12.89 20.69
C ASP A 372 -3.15 13.68 19.77
N PHE A 373 -1.95 13.15 19.51
CA PHE A 373 -1.03 13.69 18.52
C PHE A 373 -0.30 12.60 17.72
N LEU A 374 -0.08 12.88 16.44
CA LEU A 374 0.73 12.06 15.53
C LEU A 374 1.86 12.90 14.91
N LEU A 375 3.04 12.28 14.81
CA LEU A 375 4.17 12.76 14.03
C LEU A 375 4.61 11.63 13.08
N LEU A 376 4.77 11.95 11.80
CA LEU A 376 5.26 11.03 10.77
C LEU A 376 6.67 11.46 10.39
N PHE A 377 7.66 10.75 10.91
CA PHE A 377 9.08 11.00 10.69
C PHE A 377 9.57 10.33 9.40
N PRO A 378 10.76 10.71 8.92
CA PRO A 378 11.44 9.95 7.88
C PRO A 378 11.66 8.48 8.26
N HIS A 379 11.87 7.62 7.26
CA HIS A 379 12.13 6.18 7.41
C HIS A 379 10.97 5.39 8.01
N GLY A 380 9.72 5.83 7.75
CA GLY A 380 8.51 5.15 8.21
C GLY A 380 8.29 5.17 9.73
N ILE A 381 9.03 6.02 10.46
CA ILE A 381 8.90 6.13 11.92
C ILE A 381 7.62 6.92 12.26
N ARG A 382 6.72 6.29 13.00
CA ARG A 382 5.40 6.85 13.35
C ARG A 382 5.32 7.04 14.85
N VAL A 383 5.24 8.29 15.31
CA VAL A 383 5.24 8.61 16.74
C VAL A 383 3.87 9.10 17.16
N VAL A 384 3.26 8.42 18.13
CA VAL A 384 2.02 8.83 18.80
C VAL A 384 2.38 9.42 20.15
N ILE A 385 1.79 10.58 20.46
CA ILE A 385 1.91 11.20 21.78
C ILE A 385 0.51 11.30 22.38
N GLU A 386 0.29 10.63 23.50
CA GLU A 386 -0.97 10.68 24.25
C GLU A 386 -0.82 11.51 25.52
N VAL A 387 -1.85 12.25 25.89
CA VAL A 387 -1.88 13.02 27.13
C VAL A 387 -2.94 12.44 28.06
N ASP A 388 -2.49 11.58 28.97
CA ASP A 388 -3.34 10.80 29.84
C ASP A 388 -3.82 11.56 31.07
N GLY A 389 -5.13 11.84 31.07
CA GLY A 389 -5.83 12.39 32.22
C GLY A 389 -6.73 11.37 32.92
N LEU A 390 -7.28 11.78 34.06
CA LEU A 390 -8.24 10.98 34.84
C LEU A 390 -9.48 10.55 34.02
N HIS A 391 -9.79 11.22 32.92
CA HIS A 391 -10.88 10.82 32.02
C HIS A 391 -10.57 9.55 31.21
N HIS A 392 -9.31 9.15 31.06
CA HIS A 392 -8.90 7.94 30.34
C HIS A 392 -9.02 6.68 31.20
N TYR A 393 -8.64 6.75 32.48
CA TYR A 393 -8.60 5.60 33.38
C TYR A 393 -9.51 5.74 34.60
N GLY A 394 -10.20 6.86 34.75
CA GLY A 394 -11.13 7.10 35.83
C GLY A 394 -12.57 6.83 35.42
N ASP A 395 -13.36 6.43 36.40
CA ASP A 395 -14.80 6.32 36.28
C ASP A 395 -15.42 7.73 36.09
N PRO A 396 -16.30 7.95 35.10
CA PRO A 396 -16.80 9.29 34.75
C PRO A 396 -17.59 9.95 35.87
N ASP A 397 -18.29 9.15 36.67
CA ASP A 397 -19.24 9.62 37.68
C ASP A 397 -18.52 9.89 39.00
N THR A 398 -17.66 8.96 39.42
CA THR A 398 -16.97 9.01 40.71
C THR A 398 -15.61 9.69 40.64
N ARG A 399 -15.05 9.88 39.44
CA ARG A 399 -13.68 10.39 39.20
C ARG A 399 -12.61 9.62 39.98
N ARG A 400 -12.84 8.34 40.25
CA ARG A 400 -11.86 7.43 40.86
C ARG A 400 -11.21 6.58 39.78
N ALA A 401 -9.97 6.18 40.00
CA ALA A 401 -9.28 5.25 39.10
C ALA A 401 -10.08 3.95 38.98
N ASP A 402 -10.24 3.49 37.75
CA ASP A 402 -10.94 2.28 37.34
C ASP A 402 -9.94 1.31 36.69
N ALA A 403 -9.82 0.12 37.28
CA ALA A 403 -8.86 -0.89 36.82
C ALA A 403 -9.19 -1.46 35.44
N HIS A 404 -10.46 -1.55 35.06
CA HIS A 404 -10.89 -2.03 33.75
C HIS A 404 -10.55 -1.01 32.65
N ARG A 405 -10.81 0.28 32.90
CA ARG A 405 -10.45 1.37 31.98
C ARG A 405 -8.93 1.46 31.82
N TYR A 406 -8.18 1.34 32.91
CA TYR A 406 -6.73 1.25 32.85
C TYR A 406 -6.26 0.06 31.98
N ALA A 407 -6.85 -1.12 32.17
CA ALA A 407 -6.51 -2.31 31.37
C ALA A 407 -6.82 -2.12 29.88
N GLN A 408 -7.93 -1.47 29.54
CA GLN A 408 -8.29 -1.11 28.16
C GLN A 408 -7.29 -0.12 27.55
N MET A 409 -6.90 0.92 28.29
CA MET A 409 -5.88 1.87 27.87
C MET A 409 -4.53 1.18 27.62
N ALA A 410 -4.13 0.28 28.52
CA ALA A 410 -2.90 -0.51 28.34
C ALA A 410 -3.00 -1.48 27.14
N ALA A 411 -4.18 -2.02 26.84
CA ALA A 411 -4.40 -2.84 25.65
C ALA A 411 -4.29 -2.01 24.37
N ALA A 412 -4.93 -0.84 24.32
CA ALA A 412 -4.82 0.07 23.19
C ALA A 412 -3.36 0.52 22.94
N ASP A 413 -2.58 0.76 24.00
CA ASP A 413 -1.15 1.05 23.89
C ASP A 413 -0.38 -0.08 23.20
N ARG A 414 -0.64 -1.34 23.57
CA ARG A 414 -0.03 -2.50 22.91
C ARG A 414 -0.50 -2.63 21.47
N ASP A 415 -1.77 -2.39 21.19
CA ASP A 415 -2.32 -2.49 19.84
C ASP A 415 -1.66 -1.49 18.88
N LEU A 416 -1.47 -0.24 19.33
CA LEU A 416 -0.72 0.80 18.60
C LEU A 416 0.74 0.40 18.38
N LYS A 417 1.44 -0.06 19.43
CA LYS A 417 2.84 -0.52 19.31
C LYS A 417 2.98 -1.69 18.35
N LEU A 418 2.06 -2.64 18.39
CA LEU A 418 2.06 -3.77 17.47
C LEU A 418 1.61 -3.40 16.04
N ALA A 419 0.96 -2.25 15.84
CA ALA A 419 0.77 -1.64 14.53
C ALA A 419 2.02 -0.83 14.09
N GLY A 420 3.08 -0.86 14.89
CA GLY A 420 4.38 -0.25 14.62
C GLY A 420 4.45 1.26 14.89
N TYR A 421 3.58 1.77 15.77
CA TYR A 421 3.72 3.12 16.31
C TYR A 421 4.64 3.14 17.54
N GLU A 422 5.43 4.18 17.65
CA GLU A 422 6.18 4.53 18.86
C GLU A 422 5.30 5.42 19.74
N VAL A 423 4.82 4.87 20.86
CA VAL A 423 3.84 5.55 21.73
C VAL A 423 4.52 6.15 22.95
N TYR A 424 4.38 7.46 23.13
CA TYR A 424 4.83 8.20 24.31
C TYR A 424 3.62 8.80 25.04
N ARG A 425 3.47 8.49 26.32
CA ARG A 425 2.34 8.95 27.15
C ARG A 425 2.82 9.98 28.16
N PHE A 426 2.11 11.09 28.27
CA PHE A 426 2.28 12.09 29.32
C PHE A 426 1.16 11.98 30.34
N GLY A 427 1.49 11.83 31.62
CA GLY A 427 0.49 12.07 32.66
C GLY A 427 0.15 13.55 32.73
N THR A 428 -1.12 13.93 32.93
CA THR A 428 -1.50 15.35 33.03
C THR A 428 -0.70 16.13 34.07
N ALA A 429 -0.23 15.48 35.14
CA ALA A 429 0.60 16.11 36.18
C ALA A 429 1.95 16.63 35.65
N GLU A 430 2.51 16.03 34.59
CA GLU A 430 3.78 16.44 33.98
C GLU A 430 3.65 17.74 33.17
N LEU A 431 2.41 18.02 32.74
CA LEU A 431 2.04 19.13 31.87
C LEU A 431 1.20 20.20 32.59
N LEU A 432 1.24 20.20 33.92
CA LEU A 432 0.64 21.21 34.79
C LEU A 432 1.71 21.89 35.65
N GLY A 433 1.47 23.15 36.01
CA GLY A 433 2.38 23.94 36.85
C GLY A 433 3.56 24.57 36.10
N ASN A 434 4.50 25.14 36.86
CA ASN A 434 5.54 26.04 36.34
C ASN A 434 6.59 25.34 35.46
N SER A 435 6.83 24.04 35.66
CA SER A 435 7.80 23.25 34.88
C SER A 435 7.22 22.60 33.63
N ALA A 436 5.89 22.66 33.43
CA ALA A 436 5.19 21.96 32.37
C ALA A 436 5.75 22.25 30.96
N GLN A 437 5.97 23.53 30.64
CA GLN A 437 6.55 23.93 29.35
C GLN A 437 7.96 23.34 29.18
N ALA A 438 8.80 23.38 30.22
CA ALA A 438 10.17 22.88 30.15
C ALA A 438 10.21 21.34 29.96
N ASN A 439 9.30 20.61 30.60
CA ASN A 439 9.15 19.16 30.46
C ASN A 439 8.80 18.78 29.02
N ALA A 440 7.76 19.41 28.44
CA ALA A 440 7.34 19.17 27.07
C ALA A 440 8.47 19.46 26.06
N VAL A 441 9.16 20.59 26.22
CA VAL A 441 10.28 20.97 25.33
C VAL A 441 11.47 20.02 25.47
N SER A 442 11.81 19.61 26.70
CA SER A 442 12.88 18.64 26.94
C SER A 442 12.59 17.29 26.26
N PHE A 443 11.34 16.84 26.29
CA PHE A 443 10.92 15.63 25.60
C PHE A 443 11.14 15.75 24.09
N PHE A 444 10.64 16.79 23.43
CA PHE A 444 10.80 16.94 21.98
C PHE A 444 12.27 17.02 21.55
N HIS A 445 13.12 17.72 22.32
CA HIS A 445 14.56 17.70 22.06
C HIS A 445 15.14 16.28 22.12
N LYS A 446 14.78 15.48 23.13
CA LYS A 446 15.25 14.09 23.25
C LYS A 446 14.70 13.21 22.13
N LEU A 447 13.42 13.35 21.80
CA LEU A 447 12.75 12.64 20.72
C LEU A 447 13.45 12.89 19.38
N PHE A 448 13.69 14.15 19.05
CA PHE A 448 14.31 14.51 17.80
C PHE A 448 15.79 14.11 17.74
N ARG A 449 16.53 14.14 18.87
CA ARG A 449 17.89 13.56 18.94
C ARG A 449 17.88 12.05 18.72
N ARG A 450 16.92 11.32 19.31
CA ARG A 450 16.78 9.87 19.16
C ARG A 450 16.64 9.46 17.70
N TYR A 451 15.90 10.25 16.92
CA TYR A 451 15.63 9.98 15.50
C TYR A 451 16.48 10.83 14.54
N ASN A 452 17.60 11.39 15.01
CA ASN A 452 18.58 12.12 14.21
C ASN A 452 18.00 13.25 13.34
N LEU A 453 16.93 13.91 13.80
CA LEU A 453 16.43 15.11 13.14
C LEU A 453 17.38 16.28 13.41
N THR A 454 17.51 17.20 12.45
CA THR A 454 18.25 18.45 12.63
C THR A 454 17.26 19.62 12.65
N TRP A 455 17.37 20.51 13.63
CA TRP A 455 16.42 21.61 13.84
C TRP A 455 17.09 22.89 14.35
#